data_AF-A0A6B3ELI5-F1
#
_entry.id   AF-A0A6B3ELI5-F1
#
_cell.length_a   1.000
_cell.length_b   1.000
_cell.length_c   1.000
_cell.angle_alpha   90.00
_cell.angle_beta   90.00
_cell.angle_gamma   90.00
#
_symmetry.space_group_name_H-M   'P 1'
#
loop_
_entity.id
_entity.type
_entity.pdbx_description
1 polymer ?
#
loop_
_entity_poly.entity_id
_entity_poly.type
_entity_poly.pdbx_seq_one_letter_code
_entity_poly.pdbx_strand_id
1 'polypeptide(L)' 'MRAALGRKARLVSVNSGGHGSYLGAGNACGNEAVTRFLVTGERPARDVTCD' A
#
# COMPACT_ATOMS: atom_id res chain seq x y z
N MET A 1 1.43 -2.62 13.91
CA MET A 1 0.49 -3.34 13.01
C MET A 1 1.07 -4.58 12.34
N ARG A 2 2.27 -4.56 11.73
CA ARG A 2 2.82 -5.73 11.00
C ARG A 2 2.72 -7.06 11.75
N ALA A 3 3.20 -7.10 13.00
CA ALA A 3 3.19 -8.32 13.80
C ALA A 3 1.78 -8.88 14.04
N ALA A 4 0.78 -8.01 14.23
CA ALA A 4 -0.60 -8.40 14.48
C ALA A 4 -1.32 -8.93 13.23
N LEU A 5 -0.96 -8.46 12.04
CA LEU A 5 -1.60 -8.86 10.77
C LEU A 5 -1.04 -10.17 10.19
N GLY A 6 0.04 -10.70 10.79
CA GLY A 6 0.66 -11.95 10.39
C GLY A 6 1.40 -11.89 9.06
N ARG A 7 2.07 -13.00 8.74
CA ARG A 7 3.02 -13.17 7.63
C ARG A 7 2.42 -13.11 6.22
N LYS A 8 1.09 -13.21 6.08
CA LYS A 8 0.40 -13.06 4.79
C LYS A 8 0.10 -11.60 4.44
N ALA A 9 0.24 -10.67 5.39
CA ALA A 9 0.05 -9.25 5.13
C ALA A 9 1.19 -8.69 4.27
N ARG A 10 0.86 -7.67 3.47
CA ARG A 10 1.79 -6.88 2.68
C ARG A 10 1.60 -5.42 3.07
N LEU A 11 2.68 -4.70 3.32
CA LEU A 11 2.63 -3.27 3.57
C LEU A 11 3.10 -2.51 2.32
N VAL A 12 2.39 -1.43 2.03
CA VAL A 12 2.78 -0.42 1.06
C VAL A 12 3.02 0.85 1.86
N SER A 13 4.28 1.28 1.92
CA SER A 13 4.69 2.50 2.60
C SER A 13 4.92 3.58 1.55
N VAL A 14 4.34 4.75 1.76
CA VAL A 14 4.50 5.93 0.90
C VAL A 14 5.28 7.00 1.66
N ASN A 15 6.29 7.59 1.02
CA ASN A 15 7.09 8.66 1.60
C ASN A 15 6.37 10.02 1.46
N SER A 16 5.22 10.15 2.12
CA SER A 16 4.37 11.34 2.06
C SER A 16 3.72 11.62 3.42
N GLY A 17 3.60 12.88 3.81
CA GLY A 17 2.84 13.28 5.01
C GLY A 17 1.32 13.36 4.77
N GLY A 18 0.53 13.39 5.85
CA GLY A 18 -0.93 13.58 5.82
C GLY A 18 -1.75 12.38 6.32
N HIS A 19 -3.09 12.52 6.32
CA HIS A 19 -4.05 11.47 6.67
C HIS A 19 -4.79 11.01 5.41
N GLY A 20 -4.77 9.70 5.15
CA GLY A 20 -5.37 9.11 3.94
C GLY A 20 -4.37 9.02 2.79
N SER A 21 -3.58 7.94 2.76
CA SER A 21 -2.56 7.73 1.74
C SER A 21 -3.14 7.40 0.36
N TYR A 22 -4.15 6.52 0.32
CA TYR A 22 -4.81 6.14 -0.92
C TYR A 22 -5.63 7.31 -1.48
N LEU A 23 -5.28 7.75 -2.69
CA LEU A 23 -5.86 8.90 -3.41
C LEU A 23 -5.73 10.27 -2.72
N GLY A 24 -5.30 10.33 -1.46
CA GLY A 24 -5.14 11.58 -0.71
C GLY A 24 -3.73 12.18 -0.73
N ALA A 25 -2.69 11.35 -0.90
CA ALA A 25 -1.29 11.79 -0.79
C ALA A 25 -0.56 12.06 -2.12
N GLY A 26 -1.24 11.93 -3.27
CA GLY A 26 -0.64 12.18 -4.58
C GLY A 26 0.40 11.15 -5.04
N ASN A 27 0.55 10.02 -4.34
CA ASN A 27 1.55 9.00 -4.66
C ASN A 27 1.03 7.97 -5.67
N ALA A 28 1.49 8.05 -6.93
CA ALA A 28 1.03 7.16 -8.00
C ALA A 28 1.36 5.68 -7.73
N CYS A 29 2.56 5.39 -7.21
CA CYS A 29 3.00 4.03 -6.87
C CYS A 29 2.10 3.38 -5.80
N GLY A 30 1.79 4.11 -4.73
CA GLY A 30 0.89 3.65 -3.68
C GLY A 30 -0.54 3.48 -4.19
N ASN A 31 -1.02 4.41 -5.02
CA ASN A 31 -2.34 4.35 -5.61
C ASN A 31 -2.51 3.15 -6.54
N GLU A 32 -1.50 2.84 -7.37
CA GLU A 32 -1.52 1.68 -8.26
C GLU A 32 -1.57 0.37 -7.46
N ALA A 33 -0.72 0.23 -6.44
CA ALA A 33 -0.68 -0.96 -5.61
C ALA A 33 -2.01 -1.21 -4.89
N VAL A 34 -2.62 -0.16 -4.34
CA VAL A 34 -3.94 -0.26 -3.67
C VAL A 34 -5.05 -0.51 -4.68
N THR A 35 -5.07 0.20 -5.81
CA THR A 35 -6.09 0.01 -6.87
C THR A 35 -6.06 -1.42 -7.40
N ARG A 36 -4.87 -1.98 -7.69
CA ARG A 36 -4.74 -3.36 -8.15
C ARG A 36 -5.36 -4.34 -7.15
N PHE A 37 -5.06 -4.18 -5.86
CA PHE A 37 -5.64 -5.03 -4.82
C PHE A 37 -7.17 -4.91 -4.76
N LEU A 38 -7.71 -3.69 -4.85
CA LEU A 38 -9.16 -3.47 -4.79
C LEU A 38 -9.91 -4.02 -6.00
N VAL A 39 -9.32 -3.93 -7.20
CA VAL A 39 -9.95 -4.38 -8.45
C VAL A 39 -9.81 -5.90 -8.64
N THR A 40 -8.66 -6.47 -8.28
CA THR A 40 -8.30 -7.85 -8.64
C THR A 40 -8.15 -8.79 -7.44
N GLY A 41 -8.05 -8.25 -6.22
CA GLY A 41 -7.65 -9.01 -5.03
C GLY A 41 -6.16 -9.36 -4.96
N GLU A 42 -5.37 -9.03 -5.99
CA GLU A 42 -3.94 -9.34 -6.01
C GLU A 42 -3.15 -8.41 -5.10
N ARG A 43 -2.37 -9.00 -4.20
CA ARG A 43 -1.45 -8.26 -3.32
C ARG A 43 -0.04 -8.25 -3.93
N PRO A 44 0.77 -7.24 -3.62
CA PRO A 44 2.19 -7.26 -3.95
C PRO A 44 2.89 -8.55 -3.48
N ALA A 45 3.85 -9.04 -4.26
CA ALA A 45 4.61 -10.24 -3.92
C ALA A 45 5.42 -10.06 -2.62
N ARG A 46 5.85 -8.83 -2.34
CA ARG A 46 6.61 -8.39 -1.17
C ARG A 46 6.13 -7.01 -0.73
N ASP A 47 6.64 -6.55 0.40
CA ASP A 47 6.39 -5.18 0.84
C ASP A 47 6.94 -4.16 -0.16
N VAL A 48 6.27 -3.02 -0.28
CA VAL A 48 6.60 -1.98 -1.26
C VAL A 48 6.84 -0.67 -0.51
N THR A 49 7.87 0.05 -0.94
CA THR A 49 8.16 1.42 -0.53
C THR A 49 8.09 2.29 -1.77
N CYS A 50 7.30 3.36 -1.71
CA CYS A 50 7.10 4.32 -2.78
C CYS A 50 7.64 5.69 -2.32
N ASP A 51 8.35 6.38 -3.21
CA ASP A 51 8.77 7.78 -3.01
C ASP A 51 7.62 8.74 -3.34
#